data_AF-A0A8J8EME1-F1
#
_entry.id   AF-A0A8J8EME1-F1
#
_cell.length_a   1.000
_cell.length_b   1.000
_cell.length_c   1.000
_cell.angle_alpha   90.00
_cell.angle_beta   90.00
_cell.angle_gamma   90.00
#
_symmetry.space_group_name_H-M   'P 1'
#
loop_
_entity.id
_entity.type
_entity.pdbx_description
1 polymer ?
#
loop_
_entity_poly.entity_id
_entity_poly.type
_entity_poly.pdbx_seq_one_letter_code
_entity_poly.pdbx_strand_id
1 'polypeptide(L)'
;RGWSEEGVKRFVGEFDVIDVTDPLVRIPLHHGDVNYYRLHGRYEKGRIVYSHTYTDAELGKIRERVIGWNREESFMYFNNSNMCTDAKRFKAML
;
A
#
# COMPACT_ATOMS: atom_id res chain seq x y z
N ARG A 1 -9.63 12.10 11.66
CA ARG A 1 -9.64 10.87 12.49
C ARG A 1 -8.52 9.99 11.99
N GLY A 2 -7.62 9.58 12.87
CA GLY A 2 -6.44 8.79 12.51
C GLY A 2 -5.26 9.13 13.42
N TRP A 3 -4.26 8.25 13.42
CA TRP A 3 -2.96 8.49 14.02
C TRP A 3 -2.20 9.57 13.22
N SER A 4 -1.39 10.41 13.90
CA SER A 4 -0.42 11.27 13.19
C SER A 4 0.71 10.44 12.62
N GLU A 5 1.40 10.93 11.60
CA GLU A 5 2.57 10.26 11.02
C GLU A 5 3.64 9.99 12.09
N GLU A 6 3.93 10.99 12.94
CA GLU A 6 4.89 10.85 14.05
C GLU A 6 4.42 9.81 15.06
N GLY A 7 3.12 9.75 15.34
CA GLY A 7 2.52 8.77 16.24
C GLY A 7 2.63 7.36 15.71
N VAL A 8 2.38 7.15 14.40
CA VAL A 8 2.58 5.86 13.74
C VAL A 8 4.05 5.48 13.79
N LYS A 9 4.96 6.35 13.34
CA LYS A 9 6.40 6.08 13.28
C LYS A 9 6.97 5.69 14.65
N ARG A 10 6.56 6.39 15.72
CA ARG A 10 6.95 6.03 17.09
C ARG A 10 6.44 4.65 17.47
N PHE A 11 5.16 4.37 17.26
CA PHE A 11 4.54 3.10 17.65
C PHE A 11 5.16 1.91 16.93
N VAL A 12 5.27 1.98 15.59
CA VAL A 12 5.80 0.87 14.80
C VAL A 12 7.28 0.61 15.08
N GLY A 13 8.05 1.67 15.40
CA GLY A 13 9.44 1.53 15.82
C GLY A 13 9.62 1.01 17.26
N GLU A 14 8.74 1.40 18.19
CA GLU A 14 8.80 0.97 19.59
C GLU A 14 8.45 -0.51 19.75
N PHE A 15 7.45 -0.99 19.02
CA PHE A 15 6.95 -2.36 19.14
C PHE A 15 7.50 -3.32 18.08
N ASP A 16 8.36 -2.84 17.18
CA ASP A 16 8.90 -3.60 16.05
C ASP A 16 7.80 -4.32 15.24
N VAL A 17 6.76 -3.57 14.87
CA VAL A 17 5.62 -4.10 14.11
C VAL A 17 5.59 -3.54 12.69
N ILE A 18 5.07 -4.34 11.77
CA ILE A 18 4.95 -3.95 10.37
C ILE A 18 3.87 -2.87 10.21
N ASP A 19 4.26 -1.77 9.57
CA ASP A 19 3.34 -0.72 9.18
C ASP A 19 2.62 -1.08 7.87
N VAL A 20 1.37 -1.55 7.98
CA VAL A 20 0.53 -1.88 6.82
C VAL A 20 0.02 -0.61 6.16
N THR A 21 0.40 -0.39 4.91
CA THR A 21 0.11 0.86 4.19
C THR A 21 -0.56 0.66 2.84
N ASP A 22 -1.20 1.71 2.34
CA ASP A 22 -1.56 1.80 0.93
C ASP A 22 -0.47 2.65 0.24
N PRO A 23 0.25 2.10 -0.76
CA PRO A 23 1.37 2.79 -1.40
C PRO A 23 0.93 4.05 -2.16
N LEU A 24 -0.37 4.23 -2.46
CA LEU A 24 -0.88 5.48 -3.03
C LEU A 24 -1.06 6.59 -1.98
N VAL A 25 -1.16 6.24 -0.70
CA VAL A 25 -1.44 7.17 0.40
C VAL A 25 -0.14 7.65 1.06
N ARG A 26 0.75 6.72 1.45
CA ARG A 26 2.00 7.07 2.15
C ARG A 26 3.04 5.95 2.09
N ILE A 27 4.28 6.30 2.44
CA ILE A 27 5.39 5.36 2.61
C ILE A 27 5.22 4.55 3.93
N PRO A 28 5.73 3.31 4.01
CA PRO A 28 5.87 2.58 5.27
C PRO A 28 6.84 3.29 6.23
N LEU A 29 6.50 3.32 7.52
CA LEU A 29 7.26 4.03 8.55
C LEU A 29 7.99 3.11 9.55
N HIS A 30 7.85 1.79 9.40
CA HIS A 30 8.55 0.80 10.22
C HIS A 30 10.03 0.68 9.81
N HIS A 31 10.84 0.06 10.66
CA HIS A 31 12.28 -0.12 10.45
C HIS A 31 12.67 -1.52 9.97
N GLY A 32 11.79 -2.52 10.11
CA GLY A 32 12.02 -3.88 9.64
C GLY A 32 12.12 -4.03 8.12
N ASP A 33 12.48 -5.23 7.69
CA ASP A 33 12.86 -5.54 6.31
C ASP A 33 11.71 -6.02 5.42
N VAL A 34 10.49 -6.09 5.97
CA VAL A 34 9.30 -6.60 5.30
C VAL A 34 8.25 -5.51 5.15
N ASN A 35 8.02 -5.09 3.90
CA ASN A 35 6.90 -4.21 3.60
C ASN A 35 5.60 -5.01 3.46
N TYR A 36 4.50 -4.42 3.91
CA TYR A 36 3.15 -4.98 3.71
C TYR A 36 2.19 -3.92 3.21
N TYR A 37 1.64 -4.16 2.01
CA TYR A 37 0.76 -3.24 1.31
C TYR A 37 -0.67 -3.79 1.19
N ARG A 38 -1.69 -2.96 1.46
CA ARG A 38 -3.10 -3.28 1.21
C ARG A 38 -3.80 -2.17 0.43
N LEU A 39 -4.17 -2.48 -0.80
CA LEU A 39 -4.80 -1.56 -1.75
C LEU A 39 -6.31 -1.73 -1.71
N HIS A 40 -7.05 -0.73 -1.23
CA HIS A 40 -8.50 -0.84 -1.01
C HIS A 40 -9.37 -0.19 -2.09
N GLY A 41 -8.76 0.29 -3.18
CA GLY A 41 -9.41 1.13 -4.17
C GLY A 41 -8.98 2.59 -4.02
N ARG A 42 -9.93 3.51 -4.18
CA ARG A 42 -9.65 4.96 -4.18
C ARG A 42 -10.18 5.63 -2.93
N TYR A 43 -9.47 6.64 -2.43
CA TYR A 43 -9.95 7.50 -1.37
C TYR A 43 -10.65 8.72 -1.98
N GLU A 44 -11.95 8.87 -1.73
CA GLU A 44 -12.75 10.02 -2.15
C GLU A 44 -13.45 10.65 -0.95
N LYS A 45 -13.18 11.94 -0.71
CA LYS A 45 -13.75 12.70 0.42
C LYS A 45 -13.61 11.98 1.78
N GLY A 46 -12.48 11.32 2.01
CA GLY A 46 -12.18 10.59 3.25
C GLY A 46 -12.89 9.23 3.38
N ARG A 47 -13.48 8.71 2.31
CA ARG A 47 -14.09 7.37 2.25
C ARG A 47 -13.39 6.50 1.21
N ILE A 48 -13.35 5.20 1.47
CA ILE A 48 -12.81 4.21 0.54
C ILE A 48 -13.89 3.82 -0.47
N VAL A 49 -13.55 3.91 -1.75
CA VAL A 49 -14.34 3.42 -2.87
C VAL A 49 -13.78 2.05 -3.27
N TYR A 50 -14.28 1.00 -2.62
CA TYR A 50 -13.83 -0.38 -2.85
C TYR A 50 -14.10 -0.87 -4.27
N SER A 51 -15.11 -0.33 -4.95
CA SER A 51 -15.45 -0.69 -6.32
C SER A 51 -14.51 -0.09 -7.38
N HIS A 52 -13.53 0.73 -6.98
CA HIS A 52 -12.57 1.32 -7.90
C HIS A 52 -11.70 0.22 -8.53
N THR A 53 -11.62 0.24 -9.86
CA THR A 53 -10.67 -0.58 -10.64
C THR A 53 -9.48 0.29 -10.99
N TYR A 54 -8.28 -0.17 -10.66
CA TYR A 54 -7.09 0.62 -10.92
C TYR A 54 -6.83 0.76 -12.42
N THR A 55 -6.51 1.98 -12.85
CA THR A 55 -6.03 2.23 -14.22
C THR A 55 -4.59 1.75 -14.39
N ASP A 56 -4.13 1.50 -15.62
CA ASP A 56 -2.73 1.12 -15.86
C ASP A 56 -1.74 2.20 -15.38
N ALA A 57 -2.12 3.48 -15.48
CA ALA A 57 -1.33 4.58 -14.96
C ALA A 57 -1.22 4.56 -13.42
N GLU A 58 -2.29 4.20 -12.71
CA GLU A 58 -2.24 4.02 -11.26
C GLU A 58 -1.40 2.81 -10.87
N LEU A 59 -1.56 1.68 -11.57
CA LEU A 59 -0.75 0.47 -11.35
C LEU A 59 0.74 0.75 -11.61
N GLY A 60 1.08 1.52 -12.65
CA GLY A 60 2.45 1.97 -12.93
C GLY A 60 3.04 2.80 -11.79
N LYS A 61 2.28 3.75 -11.23
CA LYS A 61 2.71 4.54 -10.06
C LYS A 61 2.90 3.67 -8.82
N ILE A 62 2.01 2.70 -8.60
CA ILE A 62 2.15 1.73 -7.49
C ILE A 62 3.45 0.95 -7.68
N ARG A 63 3.73 0.47 -8.90
CA ARG A 63 4.94 -0.29 -9.24
C ARG A 63 6.20 0.49 -8.93
N GLU A 64 6.30 1.72 -9.43
CA GLU A 64 7.45 2.59 -9.17
C GLU A 64 7.71 2.77 -7.68
N ARG A 65 6.65 2.98 -6.89
CA ARG A 65 6.74 3.16 -5.44
C ARG A 65 7.18 1.88 -4.73
N VAL A 66 6.51 0.76 -4.95
CA VAL A 66 6.82 -0.48 -4.22
C VAL A 66 8.19 -1.03 -4.58
N ILE A 67 8.67 -0.84 -5.82
CA ILE A 67 10.05 -1.17 -6.21
C ILE A 67 11.04 -0.20 -5.54
N GLY A 68 10.76 1.10 -5.59
CA GLY A 68 11.64 2.13 -5.00
C GLY A 68 11.73 2.08 -3.48
N TRP A 69 10.73 1.51 -2.80
CA TRP A 69 10.69 1.35 -1.34
C TRP A 69 10.98 -0.07 -0.90
N ASN A 70 11.28 -0.98 -1.84
CA ASN A 70 11.51 -2.37 -1.51
C ASN A 70 12.68 -2.50 -0.53
N ARG A 71 12.48 -3.35 0.48
CA ARG A 71 13.51 -3.74 1.45
C ARG A 71 14.01 -5.13 1.05
N GLU A 72 13.95 -6.12 1.94
CA GLU A 72 14.23 -7.52 1.58
C GLU A 72 13.01 -8.17 0.93
N GLU A 73 11.82 -7.98 1.51
CA GLU A 73 10.58 -8.58 1.01
C GLU A 73 9.42 -7.57 1.02
N SER A 74 8.50 -7.71 0.07
CA SER A 74 7.27 -6.91 0.01
C SER A 74 6.07 -7.82 -0.26
N PHE A 75 5.11 -7.81 0.67
CA PHE A 75 3.80 -8.42 0.47
C PHE A 75 2.80 -7.38 -0.01
N MET A 76 2.03 -7.71 -1.05
CA MET A 76 1.04 -6.79 -1.59
C MET A 76 -0.28 -7.49 -1.86
N TYR A 77 -1.35 -6.93 -1.29
CA TYR A 77 -2.71 -7.44 -1.41
C TYR A 77 -3.63 -6.38 -2.00
N PHE A 78 -4.27 -6.72 -3.12
CA PHE A 78 -5.41 -5.98 -3.62
C PHE A 78 -6.66 -6.41 -2.85
N ASN A 79 -7.41 -5.44 -2.34
CA ASN A 79 -8.60 -5.61 -1.53
C ASN A 79 -9.77 -4.73 -2.03
N ASN A 80 -9.71 -4.29 -3.29
CA ASN A 80 -10.81 -3.69 -4.03
C ASN A 80 -11.70 -4.79 -4.65
N SER A 81 -12.92 -4.45 -5.08
CA SER A 81 -13.88 -5.43 -5.62
C SER A 81 -13.36 -6.17 -6.85
N ASN A 82 -12.48 -5.55 -7.65
CA ASN A 82 -11.86 -6.15 -8.84
C ASN A 82 -10.44 -6.68 -8.59
N MET A 83 -10.11 -6.99 -7.32
CA MET A 83 -8.77 -7.37 -6.86
C MET A 83 -8.08 -8.47 -7.68
N CYS A 84 -8.79 -9.50 -8.14
CA CYS A 84 -8.18 -10.59 -8.92
C CYS A 84 -7.63 -10.09 -10.26
N THR A 85 -8.41 -9.25 -10.96
CA THR A 85 -8.01 -8.66 -12.25
C THR A 85 -6.87 -7.68 -12.06
N ASP A 86 -6.97 -6.79 -11.07
CA ASP A 86 -5.93 -5.79 -10.81
C ASP A 86 -4.62 -6.43 -10.34
N ALA A 87 -4.68 -7.45 -9.48
CA ALA A 87 -3.50 -8.21 -9.06
C ALA A 87 -2.80 -8.91 -10.23
N LYS A 88 -3.57 -9.49 -11.17
CA LYS A 88 -2.99 -10.12 -12.37
C LYS A 88 -2.33 -9.10 -13.30
N ARG A 89 -2.99 -7.96 -13.54
CA ARG A 89 -2.46 -6.87 -14.35
C ARG A 89 -1.17 -6.33 -13.74
N PHE A 90 -1.19 -6.07 -12.43
CA PHE A 90 -0.01 -5.61 -11.73
C PHE A 90 1.14 -6.63 -11.75
N LYS A 91 0.83 -7.92 -11.54
CA LYS A 91 1.84 -8.99 -11.62
C LYS A 91 2.49 -9.07 -13.01
N ALA A 92 1.73 -8.80 -14.07
CA ALA A 92 2.27 -8.72 -15.43
C ALA A 92 3.12 -7.47 -15.69
N MET A 93 3.02 -6.44 -14.83
CA MET A 93 3.81 -5.21 -14.92
C MET A 93 5.10 -5.26 -14.11
N LEU A 94 5.20 -6.13 -13.08
CA LEU A 94 6.40 -6.24 -12.25
C LEU A 94 7.63 -6.63 -13.08
#